data_AF-A0A3B7M9B5-F1
#
_entry.id   AF-A0A3B7M9B5-F1
#
_cell.length_a   1.000
_cell.length_b   1.000
_cell.length_c   1.000
_cell.angle_alpha   90.00
_cell.angle_beta   90.00
_cell.angle_gamma   90.00
#
_symmetry.space_group_name_H-M   'P 1'
#
loop_
_entity.id
_entity.type
_entity.pdbx_description
1 polymer ?
#
loop_
_entity_poly.entity_id
_entity_poly.type
_entity_poly.pdbx_seq_one_letter_code
_entity_poly.pdbx_strand_id
1 'polypeptide(L)'
;MSEPKIKSLYYITHINNLPSIFQHGILSHQQVIERRLSPTPIYNAEIVARRQQRLTPQGRSLWEYANLYFQARNPMLYKVLSETNKHNVVILGIKPRVLDTEGALIALGNAAHSLTELVDVKTGLQVINRDYWSILNSDWWKTEDGTKRKIMAECLIPERVPPTEIHSVYVVSQESAERIRGQLHSVAVVVEPPMFFQPRRRAAITNHLFWVDGDMFFSQMQTLTISVNTVGVMGKGLASRAKYQFPDMYVVYQDVCKKKQLTMGKPYLYKREASLDSDLADEPLSLPNLNANKWFLLFPTKTHWKQSSDITGIERGLQWLVENYQAEGIQSLAVPALGCGLGGLDWQEIGPLMCRYLCQMQIQVAIYLPQEQEVPGEFLTKDFLLAS
;
A
#
# COMPACT_ATOMS: atom_id res chain seq x y z
N MET A 1 17.22 0.23 23.38
CA MET A 1 16.24 0.72 22.41
C MET A 1 14.97 1.02 23.17
N SER A 2 14.40 2.22 23.07
CA SER A 2 13.11 2.55 23.70
C SER A 2 12.04 1.60 23.16
N GLU A 3 11.15 1.12 24.03
CA GLU A 3 10.00 0.33 23.57
C GLU A 3 9.21 1.12 22.51
N PRO A 4 8.75 0.45 21.44
CA PRO A 4 7.93 1.09 20.44
C PRO A 4 6.65 1.65 21.09
N LYS A 5 6.34 2.92 20.78
CA LYS A 5 5.20 3.63 21.35
C LYS A 5 4.11 3.81 20.32
N ILE A 6 2.92 3.30 20.63
CA ILE A 6 1.71 3.52 19.83
C ILE A 6 1.34 5.00 19.95
N LYS A 7 1.42 5.73 18.83
CA LYS A 7 1.14 7.17 18.78
C LYS A 7 -0.33 7.48 18.52
N SER A 8 -1.01 6.62 17.78
CA SER A 8 -2.40 6.77 17.39
C SER A 8 -3.00 5.41 17.08
N LEU A 9 -4.31 5.29 17.27
CA LEU A 9 -5.14 4.29 16.60
C LEU A 9 -5.91 4.97 15.46
N TYR A 10 -6.53 4.19 14.58
CA TYR A 10 -7.13 4.71 13.36
C TYR A 10 -8.54 4.17 13.12
N TYR A 11 -9.45 5.03 12.69
CA TYR A 11 -10.78 4.64 12.24
C TYR A 11 -11.00 5.07 10.80
N ILE A 12 -11.37 4.14 9.92
CA ILE A 12 -11.61 4.41 8.51
C ILE A 12 -13.12 4.61 8.33
N THR A 13 -13.53 5.67 7.63
CA THR A 13 -14.96 5.96 7.43
C THR A 13 -15.20 6.80 6.16
N HIS A 14 -16.47 6.95 5.77
CA HIS A 14 -16.87 7.86 4.71
C HIS A 14 -16.93 9.30 5.21
N ILE A 15 -16.56 10.27 4.38
CA ILE A 15 -16.57 11.71 4.67
C ILE A 15 -17.93 12.21 5.21
N ASN A 16 -19.04 11.68 4.69
CA ASN A 16 -20.40 12.03 5.13
C ASN A 16 -20.73 11.59 6.56
N ASN A 17 -19.94 10.70 7.16
CA ASN A 17 -20.15 10.26 8.54
C ASN A 17 -19.55 11.22 9.56
N LEU A 18 -18.68 12.15 9.13
CA LEU A 18 -17.99 13.07 10.05
C LEU A 18 -18.93 13.86 10.95
N PRO A 19 -20.03 14.49 10.47
CA PRO A 19 -20.92 15.25 11.35
C PRO A 19 -21.49 14.41 12.51
N SER A 20 -21.96 13.19 12.20
CA SER A 20 -22.48 12.26 13.21
C SER A 20 -21.39 11.80 14.18
N ILE A 21 -20.20 11.49 13.67
CA ILE A 21 -19.07 11.06 14.49
C ILE A 21 -18.61 12.17 15.44
N PHE A 22 -18.55 13.42 15.00
CA PHE A 22 -18.19 14.54 15.86
C PHE A 22 -19.27 14.90 16.87
N GLN A 23 -20.53 14.56 16.59
CA GLN A 23 -21.64 14.75 17.53
C GLN A 23 -21.75 13.63 18.57
N HIS A 24 -21.56 12.37 18.18
CA HIS A 24 -21.89 11.20 19.01
C HIS A 24 -20.70 10.33 19.38
N GLY A 25 -19.57 10.47 18.68
CA GLY A 25 -18.40 9.60 18.76
C GLY A 25 -18.40 8.53 17.67
N ILE A 26 -17.35 7.70 17.67
CA ILE A 26 -17.32 6.49 16.85
C ILE A 26 -18.12 5.44 17.61
N LEU A 27 -19.32 5.12 17.12
CA LEU A 27 -20.24 4.20 17.76
C LEU A 27 -20.00 2.76 17.32
N SER A 28 -20.27 1.81 18.21
CA SER A 28 -20.43 0.41 17.86
C SER A 28 -21.65 0.20 16.96
N HIS A 29 -21.69 -0.90 16.21
CA HIS A 29 -22.82 -1.20 15.32
C HIS A 29 -24.16 -1.26 16.06
N GLN A 30 -24.15 -1.83 17.27
CA GLN A 30 -25.35 -1.87 18.11
C GLN A 30 -25.84 -0.45 18.46
N GLN A 31 -24.93 0.44 18.89
CA GLN A 31 -25.27 1.83 19.22
C GLN A 31 -25.81 2.61 18.01
N VAL A 32 -25.30 2.34 16.80
CA VAL A 32 -25.83 2.95 15.56
C VAL A 32 -27.30 2.57 15.32
N ILE A 33 -27.63 1.29 15.50
CA ILE A 33 -29.00 0.78 15.30
C ILE A 33 -29.95 1.30 16.38
N GLU A 34 -29.56 1.25 17.65
CA GLU A 34 -30.36 1.74 18.77
C GLU A 34 -30.72 3.22 18.62
N ARG A 35 -29.78 4.02 18.10
CA ARG A 35 -29.97 5.45 17.84
C ARG A 35 -30.61 5.76 16.48
N ARG A 36 -30.94 4.73 15.68
CA ARG A 36 -31.54 4.85 14.34
C ARG A 36 -30.74 5.76 13.41
N LEU A 37 -29.41 5.69 13.50
CA LEU A 37 -28.51 6.43 12.63
C LEU A 37 -28.31 5.66 11.32
N SER A 38 -28.19 6.38 10.20
CA SER A 38 -27.95 5.79 8.88
C SER A 38 -26.59 6.24 8.34
N PRO A 39 -25.48 5.63 8.80
CA PRO A 39 -24.15 5.99 8.31
C PRO A 39 -24.01 5.58 6.84
N THR A 40 -23.23 6.36 6.10
CA THR A 40 -22.77 5.94 4.77
C THR A 40 -21.79 4.78 4.94
N PRO A 41 -22.10 3.57 4.46
CA PRO A 41 -21.26 2.40 4.67
C PRO A 41 -19.98 2.51 3.82
N ILE A 42 -18.87 2.04 4.39
CA ILE A 42 -17.64 1.72 3.66
C ILE A 42 -17.32 0.22 3.70
N TYR A 43 -18.14 -0.55 4.42
CA TYR A 43 -17.92 -1.97 4.68
C TYR A 43 -18.90 -2.80 3.85
N ASN A 44 -18.47 -3.99 3.42
CA ASN A 44 -19.37 -4.99 2.85
C ASN A 44 -20.30 -5.53 3.96
N ALA A 45 -21.58 -5.69 3.64
CA ALA A 45 -22.60 -6.22 4.53
C ALA A 45 -22.23 -7.60 5.12
N GLU A 46 -21.54 -8.44 4.36
CA GLU A 46 -21.10 -9.77 4.81
C GLU A 46 -20.09 -9.70 5.97
N ILE A 47 -19.13 -8.76 5.91
CA ILE A 47 -18.16 -8.54 6.99
C ILE A 47 -18.88 -8.10 8.27
N VAL A 48 -19.84 -7.18 8.12
CA VAL A 48 -20.66 -6.70 9.25
C VAL A 48 -21.46 -7.86 9.87
N ALA A 49 -22.03 -8.75 9.05
CA ALA A 49 -22.76 -9.92 9.53
C ALA A 49 -21.87 -10.92 10.28
N ARG A 50 -20.66 -11.21 9.78
CA ARG A 50 -19.70 -12.09 10.47
C ARG A 50 -19.27 -11.54 11.82
N ARG A 51 -19.09 -10.22 11.93
CA ARG A 51 -18.80 -9.56 13.21
C ARG A 51 -19.92 -9.75 14.23
N GLN A 52 -21.18 -9.80 13.81
CA GLN A 52 -22.31 -10.03 14.70
C GLN A 52 -22.22 -11.39 15.40
N GLN A 53 -21.80 -12.42 14.66
CA GLN A 53 -21.71 -13.80 15.12
C GLN A 53 -20.44 -14.09 15.95
N ARG A 54 -19.41 -13.25 15.82
CA ARG A 54 -18.15 -13.42 16.56
C ARG A 54 -18.31 -12.91 18.00
N LEU A 55 -18.12 -13.81 18.96
CA LEU A 55 -18.16 -13.48 20.39
C LEU A 55 -16.75 -13.23 20.96
N THR A 56 -16.67 -12.32 21.93
CA THR A 56 -15.48 -12.11 22.77
C THR A 56 -15.33 -13.24 23.80
N PRO A 57 -14.18 -13.37 24.48
CA PRO A 57 -14.01 -14.34 25.57
C PRO A 57 -15.05 -14.20 26.70
N GLN A 58 -15.63 -13.00 26.86
CA GLN A 58 -16.68 -12.69 27.83
C GLN A 58 -18.10 -12.93 27.27
N GLY A 59 -18.24 -13.50 26.07
CA GLY A 59 -19.53 -13.82 25.46
C GLY A 59 -20.27 -12.64 24.82
N ARG A 60 -19.64 -11.45 24.73
CA ARG A 60 -20.24 -10.26 24.08
C ARG A 60 -20.02 -10.30 22.57
N SER A 61 -20.94 -9.76 21.79
CA SER A 61 -20.78 -9.69 20.33
C SER A 61 -19.79 -8.60 19.94
N LEU A 62 -19.03 -8.78 18.85
CA LEU A 62 -18.20 -7.69 18.31
C LEU A 62 -19.02 -6.48 17.85
N TRP A 63 -20.34 -6.61 17.64
CA TRP A 63 -21.23 -5.48 17.37
C TRP A 63 -21.37 -4.48 18.52
N GLU A 64 -21.02 -4.91 19.73
CA GLU A 64 -21.02 -4.06 20.93
C GLU A 64 -19.76 -3.18 21.00
N TYR A 65 -18.79 -3.35 20.10
CA TYR A 65 -17.51 -2.64 20.14
C TYR A 65 -17.33 -1.73 18.92
N ALA A 66 -16.80 -0.53 19.15
CA ALA A 66 -16.21 0.31 18.13
C ALA A 66 -14.80 -0.18 17.82
N ASN A 67 -14.52 -0.48 16.54
CA ASN A 67 -13.25 -1.03 16.10
C ASN A 67 -12.27 0.07 15.67
N LEU A 68 -11.03 0.00 16.15
CA LEU A 68 -9.94 0.89 15.77
C LEU A 68 -8.75 0.08 15.28
N TYR A 69 -8.07 0.50 14.22
CA TYR A 69 -6.89 -0.17 13.69
C TYR A 69 -5.61 0.35 14.33
N PHE A 70 -4.63 -0.53 14.56
CA PHE A 70 -3.27 -0.11 14.90
C PHE A 70 -2.52 0.45 13.69
N GLN A 71 -2.86 -0.02 12.49
CA GLN A 71 -2.31 0.44 11.21
C GLN A 71 -3.47 0.70 10.24
N ALA A 72 -3.66 1.96 9.82
CA ALA A 72 -4.71 2.32 8.86
C ALA A 72 -4.42 1.79 7.45
N ARG A 73 -3.14 1.81 7.04
CA ARG A 73 -2.71 1.36 5.72
C ARG A 73 -2.64 -0.17 5.68
N ASN A 74 -3.79 -0.80 5.50
CA ASN A 74 -3.97 -2.25 5.61
C ASN A 74 -4.85 -2.81 4.45
N PRO A 75 -4.99 -4.15 4.32
CA PRO A 75 -5.79 -4.80 3.27
C PRO A 75 -7.25 -4.34 3.19
N MET A 76 -7.87 -4.00 4.33
CA MET A 76 -9.25 -3.52 4.37
C MET A 76 -9.34 -2.14 3.72
N LEU A 77 -8.45 -1.19 4.07
CA LEU A 77 -8.41 0.12 3.42
C LEU A 77 -8.16 -0.01 1.91
N TYR A 78 -7.27 -0.91 1.49
CA TYR A 78 -7.00 -1.13 0.07
C TYR A 78 -8.28 -1.52 -0.69
N LYS A 79 -9.06 -2.45 -0.15
CA LYS A 79 -10.36 -2.85 -0.70
C LYS A 79 -11.35 -1.67 -0.79
N VAL A 80 -11.47 -0.91 0.29
CA VAL A 80 -12.38 0.26 0.32
C VAL A 80 -12.02 1.25 -0.79
N LEU A 81 -10.73 1.49 -1.01
CA LEU A 81 -10.27 2.41 -2.04
C LEU A 81 -10.38 1.88 -3.47
N SER A 82 -10.51 0.55 -3.66
CA SER A 82 -10.81 -0.04 -4.98
C SER A 82 -12.29 0.04 -5.34
N GLU A 83 -13.18 0.12 -4.35
CA GLU A 83 -14.64 0.10 -4.54
C GLU A 83 -15.27 1.50 -4.42
N THR A 84 -14.61 2.40 -3.68
CA THR A 84 -15.11 3.74 -3.37
C THR A 84 -14.17 4.81 -3.90
N ASN A 85 -14.72 5.96 -4.31
CA ASN A 85 -13.92 7.12 -4.63
C ASN A 85 -13.07 7.53 -3.40
N LYS A 86 -11.75 7.44 -3.53
CA LYS A 86 -10.77 7.79 -2.49
C LYS A 86 -10.97 9.18 -1.86
N HIS A 87 -11.52 10.15 -2.60
CA HIS A 87 -11.79 11.50 -2.09
C HIS A 87 -12.96 11.55 -1.09
N ASN A 88 -13.73 10.47 -0.99
CA ASN A 88 -14.82 10.32 -0.02
C ASN A 88 -14.43 9.47 1.19
N VAL A 89 -13.21 8.94 1.24
CA VAL A 89 -12.71 8.14 2.37
C VAL A 89 -11.82 9.02 3.25
N VAL A 90 -12.03 8.94 4.56
CA VAL A 90 -11.25 9.68 5.57
C VAL A 90 -10.81 8.74 6.68
N ILE A 91 -9.69 9.07 7.33
CA ILE A 91 -9.13 8.27 8.42
C ILE A 91 -9.04 9.15 9.65
N LEU A 92 -9.64 8.74 10.77
CA LEU A 92 -9.59 9.47 12.03
C LEU A 92 -8.43 8.96 12.87
N GLY A 93 -7.56 9.87 13.32
CA GLY A 93 -6.54 9.59 14.32
C GLY A 93 -7.13 9.68 15.73
N ILE A 94 -6.99 8.61 16.50
CA ILE A 94 -7.54 8.45 17.84
C ILE A 94 -6.41 8.39 18.87
N LYS A 95 -6.58 9.13 19.97
CA LYS A 95 -5.60 9.18 21.06
C LYS A 95 -5.43 7.79 21.69
N PRO A 96 -4.19 7.34 21.97
CA PRO A 96 -3.94 6.02 22.55
C PRO A 96 -4.62 5.75 23.90
N ARG A 97 -4.97 6.80 24.67
CA ARG A 97 -5.64 6.66 25.98
C ARG A 97 -6.99 5.93 25.94
N VAL A 98 -7.59 5.76 24.76
CA VAL A 98 -8.77 4.89 24.60
C VAL A 98 -8.48 3.43 24.95
N LEU A 99 -7.21 3.00 24.92
CA LEU A 99 -6.77 1.68 25.37
C LEU A 99 -7.03 1.46 26.87
N ASP A 100 -7.14 2.53 27.66
CA ASP A 100 -7.43 2.47 29.09
C ASP A 100 -8.94 2.30 29.39
N THR A 101 -9.78 2.21 28.34
CA THR A 101 -11.23 2.00 28.50
C THR A 101 -11.51 0.65 29.13
N GLU A 102 -12.30 0.62 30.19
CA GLU A 102 -12.71 -0.62 30.85
C GLU A 102 -13.43 -1.54 29.86
N GLY A 103 -13.00 -2.81 29.82
CA GLY A 103 -13.53 -3.81 28.89
C GLY A 103 -12.99 -3.71 27.45
N ALA A 104 -12.02 -2.84 27.18
CA ALA A 104 -11.32 -2.83 25.90
C ALA A 104 -10.57 -4.15 25.65
N LEU A 105 -10.51 -4.56 24.39
CA LEU A 105 -9.82 -5.78 23.95
C LEU A 105 -8.91 -5.47 22.75
N ILE A 106 -7.95 -6.36 22.52
CA ILE A 106 -7.11 -6.34 21.31
C ILE A 106 -7.36 -7.62 20.53
N ALA A 107 -7.68 -7.45 19.25
CA ALA A 107 -7.67 -8.54 18.27
C ALA A 107 -6.30 -8.58 17.58
N LEU A 108 -5.60 -9.71 17.68
CA LEU A 108 -4.27 -9.91 17.08
C LEU A 108 -4.35 -10.21 15.56
N GLY A 109 -5.14 -9.40 14.86
CA GLY A 109 -5.43 -9.47 13.43
C GLY A 109 -6.87 -9.02 13.13
N ASN A 110 -7.36 -9.30 11.92
CA ASN A 110 -8.77 -9.05 11.56
C ASN A 110 -9.70 -9.75 12.55
N ALA A 111 -10.49 -8.98 13.32
CA ALA A 111 -11.28 -9.49 14.43
C ALA A 111 -12.43 -10.41 14.00
N ALA A 112 -12.92 -10.27 12.77
CA ALA A 112 -13.98 -11.14 12.22
C ALA A 112 -13.47 -12.55 11.87
N HIS A 113 -12.15 -12.74 11.75
CA HIS A 113 -11.57 -14.02 11.38
C HIS A 113 -11.50 -14.98 12.58
N SER A 114 -11.89 -16.24 12.40
CA SER A 114 -11.96 -17.24 13.49
C SER A 114 -10.60 -17.51 14.15
N LEU A 115 -9.51 -17.56 13.36
CA LEU A 115 -8.13 -17.71 13.84
C LEU A 115 -7.57 -16.47 14.58
N THR A 116 -8.31 -15.37 14.66
CA THR A 116 -7.87 -14.19 15.40
C THR A 116 -8.20 -14.34 16.87
N GLU A 117 -7.13 -14.27 17.67
CA GLU A 117 -7.20 -14.26 19.12
C GLU A 117 -7.60 -12.88 19.63
N LEU A 118 -8.50 -12.88 20.61
CA LEU A 118 -8.96 -11.69 21.32
C LEU A 118 -8.41 -11.74 22.74
N VAL A 119 -7.58 -10.77 23.09
CA VAL A 119 -6.89 -10.70 24.38
C VAL A 119 -7.18 -9.38 25.10
N ASP A 120 -6.92 -9.33 26.40
CA ASP A 120 -6.96 -8.07 27.13
C ASP A 120 -5.88 -7.10 26.61
N VAL A 121 -6.09 -5.81 26.85
CA VAL A 121 -5.20 -4.75 26.34
C VAL A 121 -3.75 -4.93 26.79
N LYS A 122 -3.51 -5.33 28.05
CA LYS A 122 -2.15 -5.46 28.58
C LYS A 122 -1.39 -6.57 27.84
N THR A 123 -2.01 -7.75 27.72
CA THR A 123 -1.43 -8.88 26.97
C THR A 123 -1.25 -8.54 25.50
N GLY A 124 -2.28 -7.95 24.88
CA GLY A 124 -2.22 -7.57 23.47
C GLY A 124 -1.11 -6.57 23.17
N LEU A 125 -0.92 -5.53 23.99
CA LEU A 125 0.14 -4.54 23.79
C LEU A 125 1.54 -5.16 23.88
N GLN A 126 1.75 -6.17 24.72
CA GLN A 126 3.02 -6.90 24.78
C GLN A 126 3.32 -7.62 23.46
N VAL A 127 2.32 -8.32 22.90
CA VAL A 127 2.45 -9.00 21.61
C VAL A 127 2.64 -7.99 20.48
N ILE A 128 1.89 -6.88 20.51
CA ILE A 128 2.00 -5.83 19.49
C ILE A 128 3.40 -5.22 19.47
N ASN A 129 3.93 -4.85 20.63
CA ASN A 129 5.24 -4.19 20.74
C ASN A 129 6.42 -5.12 20.42
N ARG A 130 6.27 -6.44 20.63
CA ARG A 130 7.36 -7.41 20.41
C ARG A 130 7.29 -8.06 19.03
N ASP A 131 6.16 -8.67 18.72
CA ASP A 131 6.05 -9.62 17.61
C ASP A 131 5.38 -9.02 16.36
N TYR A 132 4.48 -8.05 16.55
CA TYR A 132 3.73 -7.45 15.43
C TYR A 132 4.30 -6.11 15.01
N TRP A 133 5.20 -5.50 15.78
CA TRP A 133 5.70 -4.16 15.48
C TRP A 133 6.32 -4.07 14.08
N SER A 134 7.09 -5.07 13.67
CA SER A 134 7.66 -5.15 12.32
C SER A 134 6.60 -5.34 11.23
N ILE A 135 5.52 -6.07 11.53
CA ILE A 135 4.41 -6.34 10.61
C ILE A 135 3.56 -5.08 10.43
N LEU A 136 3.22 -4.38 11.52
CA LEU A 136 2.42 -3.15 11.49
C LEU A 136 3.14 -2.00 10.82
N ASN A 137 4.48 -1.99 10.84
CA ASN A 137 5.31 -1.02 10.12
C ASN A 137 5.77 -1.52 8.74
N SER A 138 5.26 -2.66 8.27
CA SER A 138 5.55 -3.17 6.92
C SER A 138 4.70 -2.46 5.87
N ASP A 139 5.30 -2.11 4.75
CA ASP A 139 4.59 -1.58 3.55
C ASP A 139 3.89 -2.68 2.73
N TRP A 140 4.05 -3.96 3.11
CA TRP A 140 3.49 -5.09 2.38
C TRP A 140 3.10 -6.25 3.31
N TRP A 141 2.26 -7.14 2.79
CA TRP A 141 1.71 -8.30 3.49
C TRP A 141 1.46 -9.46 2.52
N LYS A 142 1.20 -10.64 3.09
CA LYS A 142 0.87 -11.88 2.38
C LYS A 142 -0.14 -12.74 3.13
N THR A 143 -0.87 -13.55 2.36
CA THR A 143 -1.88 -14.45 2.90
C THR A 143 -1.21 -15.67 3.54
N GLU A 144 -0.17 -16.22 2.91
CA GLU A 144 0.44 -17.52 3.22
C GLU A 144 1.15 -17.53 4.59
N ASP A 145 1.74 -16.40 4.99
CA ASP A 145 2.41 -16.25 6.30
C ASP A 145 1.51 -15.60 7.36
N GLY A 146 0.25 -15.31 7.01
CA GLY A 146 -0.73 -14.68 7.88
C GLY A 146 -0.49 -13.19 8.15
N THR A 147 0.54 -12.55 7.58
CA THR A 147 0.81 -11.12 7.79
C THR A 147 -0.35 -10.24 7.32
N LYS A 148 -1.07 -10.65 6.26
CA LYS A 148 -2.30 -10.00 5.79
C LYS A 148 -3.37 -9.91 6.88
N ARG A 149 -3.56 -10.98 7.65
CA ARG A 149 -4.48 -10.98 8.80
C ARG A 149 -3.94 -10.13 9.94
N LYS A 150 -2.65 -10.29 10.27
CA LYS A 150 -2.01 -9.65 11.43
C LYS A 150 -1.88 -8.13 11.32
N ILE A 151 -1.62 -7.59 10.12
CA ILE A 151 -1.53 -6.15 9.89
C ILE A 151 -2.89 -5.44 10.10
N MET A 152 -3.99 -6.19 10.02
CA MET A 152 -5.34 -5.73 10.35
C MET A 152 -5.67 -5.85 11.84
N ALA A 153 -4.68 -5.88 12.73
CA ALA A 153 -4.94 -5.91 14.17
C ALA A 153 -5.81 -4.72 14.61
N GLU A 154 -6.76 -5.00 15.50
CA GLU A 154 -7.78 -4.06 15.94
C GLU A 154 -7.74 -3.89 17.47
N CYS A 155 -8.01 -2.68 17.94
CA CYS A 155 -8.44 -2.39 19.28
C CYS A 155 -9.98 -2.27 19.28
N LEU A 156 -10.63 -2.97 20.19
CA LEU A 156 -12.08 -3.05 20.32
C LEU A 156 -12.49 -2.27 21.57
N ILE A 157 -13.14 -1.12 21.37
CA ILE A 157 -13.60 -0.25 22.46
C ILE A 157 -15.09 -0.48 22.70
N PRO A 158 -15.53 -0.82 23.93
CA PRO A 158 -16.94 -1.04 24.20
C PRO A 158 -17.80 0.19 23.89
N GLU A 159 -18.94 -0.04 23.24
CA GLU A 159 -20.01 0.92 22.92
C GLU A 159 -19.62 2.10 22.02
N ARG A 160 -18.64 2.91 22.41
CA ARG A 160 -18.23 4.09 21.66
C ARG A 160 -16.84 4.59 22.00
N VAL A 161 -16.23 5.28 21.04
CA VAL A 161 -15.09 6.18 21.25
C VAL A 161 -15.60 7.62 21.31
N PRO A 162 -15.40 8.37 22.41
CA PRO A 162 -15.85 9.76 22.52
C PRO A 162 -15.23 10.69 21.46
N PRO A 163 -15.96 11.71 20.97
CA PRO A 163 -15.41 12.68 20.00
C PRO A 163 -14.11 13.37 20.46
N THR A 164 -13.96 13.58 21.76
CA THR A 164 -12.78 14.21 22.39
C THR A 164 -11.49 13.41 22.22
N GLU A 165 -11.60 12.14 21.83
CA GLU A 165 -10.48 11.23 21.56
C GLU A 165 -9.94 11.35 20.14
N ILE A 166 -10.71 11.97 19.24
CA ILE A 166 -10.29 12.24 17.87
C ILE A 166 -9.34 13.44 17.88
N HIS A 167 -8.10 13.25 17.42
CA HIS A 167 -7.09 14.32 17.37
C HIS A 167 -6.80 14.82 15.95
N SER A 168 -7.04 14.00 14.94
CA SER A 168 -6.80 14.36 13.53
C SER A 168 -7.75 13.66 12.58
N VAL A 169 -7.96 14.27 11.41
CA VAL A 169 -8.60 13.67 10.25
C VAL A 169 -7.61 13.67 9.10
N TYR A 170 -7.20 12.49 8.65
CA TYR A 170 -6.34 12.32 7.50
C TYR A 170 -7.17 12.21 6.22
N VAL A 171 -6.72 12.87 5.17
CA VAL A 171 -7.34 12.86 3.84
C VAL A 171 -6.31 12.68 2.74
N VAL A 172 -6.76 12.17 1.58
CA VAL A 172 -5.90 11.82 0.45
C VAL A 172 -5.35 13.02 -0.32
N SER A 173 -6.01 14.19 -0.25
CA SER A 173 -5.67 15.36 -1.09
C SER A 173 -6.07 16.69 -0.45
N GLN A 174 -5.53 17.80 -0.97
CA GLN A 174 -5.93 19.15 -0.55
C GLN A 174 -7.40 19.43 -0.86
N GLU A 175 -7.91 18.97 -1.99
CA GLU A 175 -9.33 19.07 -2.35
C GLU A 175 -10.23 18.41 -1.28
N SER A 176 -9.88 17.19 -0.86
CA SER A 176 -10.59 16.49 0.22
C SER A 176 -10.50 17.26 1.54
N ALA A 177 -9.38 17.92 1.84
CA ALA A 177 -9.22 18.73 3.04
C ALA A 177 -10.15 19.95 3.02
N GLU A 178 -10.21 20.66 1.89
CA GLU A 178 -11.06 21.85 1.71
C GLU A 178 -12.54 21.51 1.89
N ARG A 179 -12.98 20.35 1.40
CA ARG A 179 -14.37 19.85 1.57
C ARG A 179 -14.80 19.68 3.03
N ILE A 180 -13.85 19.38 3.94
CA ILE A 180 -14.18 19.08 5.35
C ILE A 180 -13.74 20.14 6.35
N ARG A 181 -12.79 21.03 6.01
CA ARG A 181 -12.33 22.08 6.93
C ARG A 181 -13.48 22.93 7.48
N GLY A 182 -14.48 23.24 6.66
CA GLY A 182 -15.66 23.99 7.09
C GLY A 182 -16.56 23.27 8.11
N GLN A 183 -16.43 21.94 8.23
CA GLN A 183 -17.22 21.10 9.13
C GLN A 183 -16.49 20.80 10.45
N LEU A 184 -15.19 21.10 10.53
CA LEU A 184 -14.28 20.66 11.59
C LEU A 184 -13.56 21.86 12.22
N HIS A 185 -14.06 22.35 13.36
CA HIS A 185 -13.50 23.54 14.00
C HIS A 185 -12.40 23.25 15.04
N SER A 186 -12.33 22.04 15.58
CA SER A 186 -11.47 21.69 16.73
C SER A 186 -10.45 20.59 16.45
N VAL A 187 -10.42 20.04 15.24
CA VAL A 187 -9.58 18.89 14.88
C VAL A 187 -8.75 19.21 13.65
N ALA A 188 -7.47 18.84 13.69
CA ALA A 188 -6.55 19.07 12.59
C ALA A 188 -6.90 18.19 11.38
N VAL A 189 -6.97 18.80 10.20
CA VAL A 189 -7.11 18.08 8.92
C VAL A 189 -5.74 17.96 8.27
N VAL A 190 -5.25 16.74 8.12
CA VAL A 190 -3.90 16.43 7.63
C VAL A 190 -4.00 15.77 6.25
N VAL A 191 -3.28 16.32 5.27
CA VAL A 191 -3.20 15.71 3.93
C VAL A 191 -2.05 14.71 3.92
N GLU A 192 -2.38 13.41 3.86
CA GLU A 192 -1.42 12.32 3.95
C GLU A 192 -1.69 11.26 2.87
N PRO A 193 -1.41 11.55 1.58
CA PRO A 193 -1.68 10.64 0.47
C PRO A 193 -1.09 9.22 0.65
N PRO A 194 0.14 9.03 1.19
CA PRO A 194 0.71 7.71 1.46
C PRO A 194 -0.15 6.79 2.33
N MET A 195 -0.92 7.35 3.27
CA MET A 195 -1.84 6.57 4.10
C MET A 195 -2.95 5.90 3.27
N PHE A 196 -3.25 6.45 2.09
CA PHE A 196 -4.26 5.98 1.13
C PHE A 196 -3.63 5.27 -0.08
N PHE A 197 -2.43 4.69 0.07
CA PHE A 197 -1.69 4.03 -1.01
C PHE A 197 -1.41 4.93 -2.23
N GLN A 198 -1.41 6.26 -2.03
CA GLN A 198 -1.07 7.22 -3.07
C GLN A 198 0.39 7.65 -2.94
N PRO A 199 1.05 8.03 -4.04
CA PRO A 199 2.41 8.55 -3.97
C PRO A 199 2.49 9.86 -3.17
N ARG A 200 3.64 10.09 -2.53
CA ARG A 200 3.96 11.34 -1.82
C ARG A 200 3.94 12.52 -2.77
N ARG A 201 4.62 12.36 -3.90
CA ARG A 201 4.75 13.38 -4.94
C ARG A 201 4.75 12.71 -6.31
N ARG A 202 4.31 13.44 -7.33
CA ARG A 202 4.43 13.06 -8.73
C ARG A 202 4.46 14.31 -9.59
N ALA A 203 5.15 14.26 -10.72
CA ALA A 203 5.00 15.27 -11.75
C ALA A 203 5.15 14.67 -13.15
N ALA A 204 4.54 15.36 -14.11
CA ALA A 204 4.66 15.01 -15.53
C ALA A 204 6.01 15.53 -16.07
N ILE A 205 6.72 14.66 -16.78
CA ILE A 205 7.88 15.01 -17.60
C ILE A 205 7.40 15.31 -19.03
N THR A 206 6.49 14.47 -19.54
CA THR A 206 5.75 14.66 -20.80
C THR A 206 4.26 14.34 -20.58
N ASN A 207 3.45 14.32 -21.64
CA ASN A 207 2.03 13.93 -21.57
C ASN A 207 1.82 12.47 -21.14
N HIS A 208 2.83 11.61 -21.32
CA HIS A 208 2.74 10.17 -21.09
C HIS A 208 3.80 9.65 -20.11
N LEU A 209 4.82 10.45 -19.77
CA LEU A 209 5.90 10.09 -18.87
C LEU A 209 5.85 10.92 -17.59
N PHE A 210 5.93 10.26 -16.44
CA PHE A 210 5.86 10.86 -15.12
C PHE A 210 7.00 10.34 -14.24
N TRP A 211 7.49 11.16 -13.31
CA TRP A 211 8.20 10.65 -12.14
C TRP A 211 7.26 10.56 -10.94
N VAL A 212 7.48 9.58 -10.09
CA VAL A 212 6.64 9.25 -8.94
C VAL A 212 7.52 8.97 -7.72
N ASP A 213 7.28 9.73 -6.66
CA ASP A 213 7.82 9.48 -5.34
C ASP A 213 6.80 8.68 -4.52
N GLY A 214 6.95 7.36 -4.51
CA GLY A 214 6.03 6.47 -3.82
C GLY A 214 6.36 5.00 -4.00
N ASP A 215 5.43 4.13 -3.61
CA ASP A 215 5.62 2.68 -3.69
C ASP A 215 5.09 2.11 -5.02
N MET A 216 6.01 1.59 -5.83
CA MET A 216 5.71 1.05 -7.16
C MET A 216 4.78 -0.16 -7.14
N PHE A 217 4.77 -0.96 -6.06
CA PHE A 217 3.92 -2.13 -5.98
C PHE A 217 2.43 -1.80 -5.83
N PHE A 218 2.09 -0.55 -5.52
CA PHE A 218 0.71 -0.03 -5.54
C PHE A 218 0.38 0.72 -6.83
N SER A 219 1.26 0.67 -7.84
CA SER A 219 0.98 1.28 -9.14
C SER A 219 -0.23 0.64 -9.82
N GLN A 220 -1.08 1.47 -10.42
CA GLN A 220 -2.21 1.02 -11.22
C GLN A 220 -1.82 0.67 -12.66
N MET A 221 -0.56 0.88 -13.06
CA MET A 221 -0.05 0.49 -14.39
C MET A 221 -0.13 -1.02 -14.60
N GLN A 222 -0.43 -1.45 -15.83
CA GLN A 222 -0.57 -2.86 -16.21
C GLN A 222 0.72 -3.66 -15.91
N THR A 223 1.88 -3.10 -16.27
CA THR A 223 3.16 -3.78 -16.15
C THR A 223 4.05 -3.14 -15.08
N LEU A 224 4.56 -3.95 -14.15
CA LEU A 224 5.54 -3.54 -13.15
C LEU A 224 6.93 -4.04 -13.56
N THR A 225 7.92 -3.15 -13.57
CA THR A 225 9.30 -3.54 -13.88
C THR A 225 10.05 -3.95 -12.62
N ILE A 226 10.60 -5.15 -12.59
CA ILE A 226 11.42 -5.62 -11.47
C ILE A 226 12.88 -5.63 -11.91
N SER A 227 13.70 -4.79 -11.28
CA SER A 227 15.15 -4.80 -11.48
C SER A 227 15.74 -6.09 -10.90
N VAL A 228 16.35 -6.92 -11.76
CA VAL A 228 16.88 -8.24 -11.38
C VAL A 228 18.34 -8.41 -11.82
N ASN A 229 18.92 -9.54 -11.43
CA ASN A 229 20.16 -10.03 -12.02
C ASN A 229 19.88 -11.21 -12.97
N THR A 230 20.90 -11.76 -13.61
CA THR A 230 20.74 -12.87 -14.55
C THR A 230 21.08 -14.24 -13.95
N VAL A 231 21.35 -14.31 -12.64
CA VAL A 231 21.74 -15.55 -11.94
C VAL A 231 20.64 -16.13 -11.04
N GLY A 232 19.42 -15.59 -11.10
CA GLY A 232 18.27 -16.20 -10.43
C GLY A 232 18.18 -15.92 -8.92
N VAL A 233 18.82 -14.86 -8.42
CA VAL A 233 18.79 -14.49 -6.98
C VAL A 233 18.02 -13.19 -6.76
N MET A 234 17.08 -13.15 -5.82
CA MET A 234 16.42 -11.93 -5.33
C MET A 234 16.60 -11.82 -3.81
N GLY A 235 17.61 -11.07 -3.36
CA GLY A 235 18.05 -11.09 -1.96
C GLY A 235 17.89 -9.79 -1.18
N LYS A 236 17.85 -8.63 -1.85
CA LYS A 236 17.70 -7.31 -1.20
C LYS A 236 16.82 -6.34 -2.02
N GLY A 237 16.39 -5.25 -1.39
CA GLY A 237 15.65 -4.15 -2.01
C GLY A 237 14.36 -4.57 -2.71
N LEU A 238 14.04 -3.87 -3.79
CA LEU A 238 12.86 -4.09 -4.64
C LEU A 238 12.70 -5.56 -5.06
N ALA A 239 13.78 -6.20 -5.51
CA ALA A 239 13.74 -7.60 -5.95
C ALA A 239 13.37 -8.56 -4.81
N SER A 240 13.94 -8.36 -3.62
CA SER A 240 13.60 -9.19 -2.45
C SER A 240 12.12 -9.07 -2.10
N ARG A 241 11.60 -7.84 -2.04
CA ARG A 241 10.18 -7.60 -1.80
C ARG A 241 9.33 -8.26 -2.89
N ALA A 242 9.68 -8.12 -4.16
CA ALA A 242 8.97 -8.75 -5.27
C ALA A 242 8.96 -10.28 -5.15
N LYS A 243 10.08 -10.91 -4.79
CA LYS A 243 10.16 -12.37 -4.53
C LYS A 243 9.20 -12.79 -3.43
N TYR A 244 9.16 -12.04 -2.34
CA TYR A 244 8.25 -12.37 -1.25
C TYR A 244 6.82 -12.13 -1.73
N GLN A 245 6.47 -10.94 -2.19
CA GLN A 245 5.10 -10.56 -2.55
C GLN A 245 4.51 -11.35 -3.72
N PHE A 246 5.34 -11.78 -4.69
CA PHE A 246 4.94 -12.53 -5.89
C PHE A 246 5.82 -13.78 -6.07
N PRO A 247 5.58 -14.85 -5.27
CA PRO A 247 6.42 -16.04 -5.29
C PRO A 247 6.33 -16.81 -6.62
N ASP A 248 5.20 -16.75 -7.30
CA ASP A 248 4.98 -17.31 -8.64
C ASP A 248 5.88 -16.65 -9.71
N MET A 249 5.95 -15.31 -9.69
CA MET A 249 6.88 -14.55 -10.54
C MET A 249 8.33 -14.96 -10.26
N TYR A 250 8.70 -15.19 -9.00
CA TYR A 250 10.05 -15.63 -8.64
C TYR A 250 10.39 -17.01 -9.21
N VAL A 251 9.44 -17.95 -9.23
CA VAL A 251 9.63 -19.28 -9.86
C VAL A 251 9.91 -19.12 -11.35
N VAL A 252 9.12 -18.29 -12.05
CA VAL A 252 9.34 -18.00 -13.48
C VAL A 252 10.71 -17.36 -13.70
N TYR A 253 11.07 -16.38 -12.88
CA TYR A 253 12.37 -15.71 -12.93
C TYR A 253 13.55 -16.70 -12.82
N GLN A 254 13.47 -17.66 -11.89
CA GLN A 254 14.52 -18.66 -11.72
C GLN A 254 14.64 -19.58 -12.95
N ASP A 255 13.51 -19.99 -13.53
CA ASP A 255 13.49 -20.84 -14.73
C ASP A 255 14.08 -20.12 -15.95
N VAL A 256 13.70 -18.87 -16.20
CA VAL A 256 14.24 -18.09 -17.35
C VAL A 256 15.73 -17.76 -17.19
N CYS A 257 16.22 -17.59 -15.95
CA CYS A 257 17.66 -17.47 -15.70
C CYS A 257 18.39 -18.78 -16.01
N LYS A 258 17.86 -19.93 -15.54
CA LYS A 258 18.44 -21.25 -15.79
C LYS A 258 18.48 -21.59 -17.28
N LYS A 259 17.44 -21.21 -18.02
CA LYS A 259 17.34 -21.35 -19.49
C LYS A 259 18.14 -20.31 -20.26
N LYS A 260 18.81 -19.35 -19.58
CA LYS A 260 19.54 -18.23 -20.18
C LYS A 260 18.71 -17.37 -21.14
N GLN A 261 17.39 -17.32 -20.91
CA GLN A 261 16.47 -16.48 -21.69
C GLN A 261 16.52 -15.02 -21.21
N LEU A 262 16.83 -14.82 -19.93
CA LEU A 262 17.07 -13.51 -19.33
C LEU A 262 18.56 -13.16 -19.40
N THR A 263 18.92 -12.12 -20.15
CA THR A 263 20.31 -11.69 -20.35
C THR A 263 20.42 -10.16 -20.31
N MET A 264 21.62 -9.63 -20.01
CA MET A 264 21.82 -8.18 -20.01
C MET A 264 21.44 -7.56 -21.37
N GLY A 265 20.67 -6.48 -21.34
CA GLY A 265 20.13 -5.83 -22.53
C GLY A 265 18.87 -6.48 -23.12
N LYS A 266 18.41 -7.62 -22.60
CA LYS A 266 17.18 -8.29 -23.05
C LYS A 266 16.29 -8.63 -21.85
N PRO A 267 15.38 -7.72 -21.47
CA PRO A 267 14.33 -7.98 -20.48
C PRO A 267 13.44 -9.18 -20.86
N TYR A 268 12.76 -9.75 -19.86
CA TYR A 268 11.78 -10.81 -20.04
C TYR A 268 10.43 -10.38 -19.48
N LEU A 269 9.37 -10.51 -20.27
CA LEU A 269 8.01 -10.17 -19.85
C LEU A 269 7.28 -11.42 -19.35
N TYR A 270 6.84 -11.40 -18.10
CA TYR A 270 5.94 -12.40 -17.53
C TYR A 270 4.50 -11.88 -17.51
N LYS A 271 3.64 -12.48 -18.34
CA LYS A 271 2.22 -12.18 -18.44
C LYS A 271 1.43 -13.01 -17.41
N ARG A 272 1.42 -12.57 -16.16
CA ARG A 272 0.73 -13.26 -15.06
C ARG A 272 -0.78 -13.20 -15.26
N GLU A 273 -1.47 -14.32 -15.09
CA GLU A 273 -2.94 -14.41 -15.21
C GLU A 273 -3.68 -14.10 -13.89
N ALA A 274 -2.96 -14.05 -12.77
CA ALA A 274 -3.52 -13.71 -11.46
C ALA A 274 -3.62 -12.17 -11.25
N SER A 275 -4.71 -11.73 -10.61
CA SER A 275 -4.94 -10.33 -10.25
C SER A 275 -4.12 -9.92 -9.02
N LEU A 276 -3.49 -8.74 -9.07
CA LEU A 276 -2.79 -8.14 -7.92
C LEU A 276 -3.74 -7.70 -6.81
N ASP A 277 -4.96 -7.27 -7.16
CA ASP A 277 -5.94 -6.87 -6.15
C ASP A 277 -6.33 -8.06 -5.28
N SER A 278 -6.25 -9.28 -5.82
CA SER A 278 -6.44 -10.50 -5.04
C SER A 278 -5.41 -10.67 -3.93
N ASP A 279 -4.17 -10.31 -4.21
CA ASP A 279 -3.08 -10.38 -3.24
C ASP A 279 -3.25 -9.28 -2.17
N LEU A 280 -3.65 -8.08 -2.58
CA LEU A 280 -3.68 -6.88 -1.72
C LEU A 280 -4.96 -6.73 -0.88
N ALA A 281 -6.15 -7.00 -1.43
CA ALA A 281 -7.43 -6.70 -0.79
C ALA A 281 -7.90 -7.80 0.18
N ASP A 282 -8.62 -7.43 1.24
CA ASP A 282 -9.35 -8.40 2.07
C ASP A 282 -10.57 -8.97 1.31
N GLU A 283 -10.77 -10.29 1.34
CA GLU A 283 -11.84 -10.99 0.61
C GLU A 283 -11.98 -10.60 -0.88
N PRO A 284 -10.96 -10.89 -1.71
CA PRO A 284 -10.85 -10.32 -3.05
C PRO A 284 -11.88 -10.81 -4.07
N LEU A 285 -12.55 -11.95 -3.81
CA LEU A 285 -13.58 -12.50 -4.68
C LEU A 285 -14.83 -11.61 -4.81
N SER A 286 -14.97 -10.61 -3.93
CA SER A 286 -16.06 -9.63 -3.94
C SER A 286 -15.77 -8.36 -4.75
N LEU A 287 -14.55 -8.23 -5.30
CA LEU A 287 -14.16 -7.04 -6.06
C LEU A 287 -14.87 -6.99 -7.43
N PRO A 288 -15.60 -5.90 -7.75
CA PRO A 288 -16.38 -5.80 -8.99
C PRO A 288 -15.51 -5.68 -10.25
N ASN A 289 -14.27 -5.23 -10.08
CA ASN A 289 -13.30 -4.99 -11.15
C ASN A 289 -11.93 -5.49 -10.68
N LEU A 290 -11.67 -6.80 -10.73
CA LEU A 290 -10.30 -7.31 -10.61
C LEU A 290 -9.47 -6.59 -11.69
N ASN A 291 -8.45 -5.81 -11.31
CA ASN A 291 -7.56 -5.19 -12.29
C ASN A 291 -7.11 -6.24 -13.31
N ALA A 292 -7.03 -5.82 -14.58
CA ALA A 292 -6.47 -6.62 -15.65
C ALA A 292 -5.12 -7.20 -15.22
N ASN A 293 -4.93 -8.50 -15.45
CA ASN A 293 -3.69 -9.28 -15.33
C ASN A 293 -2.43 -8.40 -15.20
N LYS A 294 -1.86 -8.31 -13.99
CA LYS A 294 -0.63 -7.52 -13.75
C LYS A 294 0.56 -8.24 -14.33
N TRP A 295 1.28 -7.60 -15.24
CA TRP A 295 2.47 -8.20 -15.85
C TRP A 295 3.74 -7.74 -15.14
N PHE A 296 4.79 -8.56 -15.24
CA PHE A 296 6.10 -8.26 -14.66
C PHE A 296 7.16 -8.22 -15.75
N LEU A 297 7.78 -7.06 -15.94
CA LEU A 297 8.95 -6.90 -16.79
C LEU A 297 10.21 -7.16 -15.95
N LEU A 298 10.79 -8.35 -16.08
CA LEU A 298 12.05 -8.70 -15.43
C LEU A 298 13.18 -8.01 -16.17
N PHE A 299 13.75 -6.96 -15.57
CA PHE A 299 14.73 -6.09 -16.21
C PHE A 299 16.12 -6.32 -15.60
N PRO A 300 17.06 -6.95 -16.33
CA PRO A 300 18.42 -7.16 -15.86
C PRO A 300 19.17 -5.83 -15.73
N THR A 301 19.60 -5.52 -14.52
CA THR A 301 20.45 -4.35 -14.26
C THR A 301 21.88 -4.72 -13.92
N LYS A 302 22.16 -6.01 -13.70
CA LYS A 302 23.48 -6.57 -13.39
C LYS A 302 23.52 -8.05 -13.73
N THR A 303 24.71 -8.59 -14.00
CA THR A 303 24.88 -10.03 -14.25
C THR A 303 24.81 -10.82 -12.94
N HIS A 304 25.68 -10.48 -11.98
CA HIS A 304 25.72 -11.14 -10.67
C HIS A 304 25.27 -10.18 -9.55
N TRP A 305 24.56 -10.68 -8.54
CA TRP A 305 24.02 -9.84 -7.46
C TRP A 305 25.07 -9.13 -6.60
N LYS A 306 26.31 -9.63 -6.56
CA LYS A 306 27.47 -9.03 -5.87
C LYS A 306 28.10 -7.85 -6.64
N GLN A 307 27.73 -7.64 -7.90
CA GLN A 307 28.31 -6.60 -8.74
C GLN A 307 27.45 -5.32 -8.72
N SER A 308 28.08 -4.20 -9.06
CA SER A 308 27.39 -2.95 -9.39
C SER A 308 26.51 -3.12 -10.62
N SER A 309 25.56 -2.22 -10.81
CA SER A 309 24.72 -2.22 -11.99
C SER A 309 25.48 -1.79 -13.25
N ASP A 310 25.10 -2.35 -14.41
CA ASP A 310 25.72 -2.12 -15.71
C ASP A 310 24.89 -1.12 -16.52
N ILE A 311 25.36 0.12 -16.61
CA ILE A 311 24.69 1.21 -17.34
C ILE A 311 24.53 0.90 -18.84
N THR A 312 25.53 0.27 -19.47
CA THR A 312 25.47 -0.07 -20.91
C THR A 312 24.44 -1.19 -21.16
N GLY A 313 24.36 -2.14 -20.23
CA GLY A 313 23.32 -3.16 -20.25
C GLY A 313 21.92 -2.61 -20.00
N ILE A 314 21.78 -1.60 -19.12
CA ILE A 314 20.52 -0.91 -18.87
C ILE A 314 20.05 -0.14 -20.11
N GLU A 315 20.94 0.62 -20.76
CA GLU A 315 20.62 1.35 -21.99
C GLU A 315 20.14 0.40 -23.10
N ARG A 316 20.84 -0.72 -23.31
CA ARG A 316 20.38 -1.76 -24.25
C ARG A 316 19.01 -2.35 -23.88
N GLY A 317 18.75 -2.54 -22.58
CA GLY A 317 17.46 -3.02 -22.10
C GLY A 317 16.32 -2.01 -22.31
N LEU A 318 16.62 -0.72 -22.19
CA LEU A 318 15.68 0.37 -22.51
C LEU A 318 15.41 0.44 -24.02
N GLN A 319 16.45 0.31 -24.86
CA GLN A 319 16.29 0.21 -26.31
C GLN A 319 15.41 -0.98 -26.68
N TRP A 320 15.68 -2.17 -26.12
CA TRP A 320 14.84 -3.35 -26.35
C TRP A 320 13.37 -3.08 -25.95
N LEU A 321 13.14 -2.42 -24.82
CA LEU A 321 11.79 -2.09 -24.37
C LEU A 321 11.06 -1.19 -25.37
N VAL A 322 11.71 -0.13 -25.86
CA VAL A 322 11.13 0.77 -26.88
C VAL A 322 10.77 0.02 -28.16
N GLU A 323 11.63 -0.90 -28.60
CA GLU A 323 11.41 -1.70 -29.81
C GLU A 323 10.30 -2.74 -29.68
N ASN A 324 10.05 -3.26 -28.48
CA ASN A 324 9.22 -4.46 -28.29
C ASN A 324 7.91 -4.23 -27.52
N TYR A 325 7.72 -3.10 -26.81
CA TYR A 325 6.57 -2.93 -25.92
C TYR A 325 5.21 -3.10 -26.62
N GLN A 326 5.08 -2.63 -27.87
CA GLN A 326 3.85 -2.75 -28.65
C GLN A 326 3.57 -4.20 -29.05
N ALA A 327 4.57 -4.89 -29.59
CA ALA A 327 4.47 -6.29 -30.00
C ALA A 327 4.19 -7.21 -28.80
N GLU A 328 4.77 -6.87 -27.65
CA GLU A 328 4.55 -7.59 -26.39
C GLU A 328 3.20 -7.27 -25.74
N GLY A 329 2.51 -6.20 -26.16
CA GLY A 329 1.18 -5.80 -25.67
C GLY A 329 1.19 -5.00 -24.37
N ILE A 330 2.31 -4.34 -24.04
CA ILE A 330 2.42 -3.48 -22.86
C ILE A 330 1.62 -2.19 -23.11
N GLN A 331 0.61 -1.94 -22.28
CA GLN A 331 -0.30 -0.80 -22.39
C GLN A 331 0.03 0.34 -21.43
N SER A 332 0.70 0.03 -20.32
CA SER A 332 1.20 1.00 -19.36
C SER A 332 2.27 0.37 -18.47
N LEU A 333 3.22 1.18 -17.99
CA LEU A 333 4.44 0.70 -17.37
C LEU A 333 4.84 1.50 -16.12
N ALA A 334 5.13 0.79 -15.03
CA ALA A 334 5.84 1.34 -13.88
C ALA A 334 7.29 0.84 -13.88
N VAL A 335 8.25 1.75 -13.79
CA VAL A 335 9.69 1.46 -13.86
C VAL A 335 10.37 2.01 -12.61
N PRO A 336 11.17 1.24 -11.86
CA PRO A 336 11.96 1.80 -10.76
C PRO A 336 13.16 2.57 -11.32
N ALA A 337 13.81 3.40 -10.52
CA ALA A 337 15.11 3.99 -10.85
C ALA A 337 16.17 2.89 -11.09
N LEU A 338 16.39 2.52 -12.36
CA LEU A 338 17.11 1.32 -12.74
C LEU A 338 18.59 1.39 -12.30
N GLY A 339 19.01 0.43 -11.48
CA GLY A 339 20.39 0.34 -11.00
C GLY A 339 20.79 1.42 -9.98
N CYS A 340 19.87 2.30 -9.58
CA CYS A 340 20.08 3.24 -8.48
C CYS A 340 19.98 2.54 -7.11
N GLY A 341 20.34 3.25 -6.03
CA GLY A 341 20.27 2.72 -4.66
C GLY A 341 21.27 1.59 -4.44
N LEU A 342 20.77 0.35 -4.23
CA LEU A 342 21.62 -0.83 -4.03
C LEU A 342 22.43 -1.25 -5.28
N GLY A 343 22.11 -0.68 -6.46
CA GLY A 343 22.89 -0.89 -7.69
C GLY A 343 24.12 0.01 -7.82
N GLY A 344 24.17 1.12 -7.05
CA GLY A 344 25.29 2.04 -6.99
C GLY A 344 25.38 3.08 -8.12
N LEU A 345 24.40 3.13 -9.03
CA LEU A 345 24.35 4.18 -10.06
C LEU A 345 23.70 5.46 -9.53
N ASP A 346 24.15 6.61 -10.03
CA ASP A 346 23.61 7.92 -9.67
C ASP A 346 22.36 8.24 -10.52
N TRP A 347 21.33 8.77 -9.86
CA TRP A 347 20.13 9.27 -10.53
C TRP A 347 20.45 10.39 -11.53
N GLN A 348 21.48 11.20 -11.28
CA GLN A 348 21.90 12.28 -12.19
C GLN A 348 22.23 11.76 -13.60
N GLU A 349 22.79 10.54 -13.69
CA GLU A 349 23.12 9.91 -14.97
C GLU A 349 21.93 9.08 -15.49
N ILE A 350 21.29 8.32 -14.61
CA ILE A 350 20.24 7.36 -14.99
C ILE A 350 18.91 8.04 -15.31
N GLY A 351 18.55 9.12 -14.62
CA GLY A 351 17.29 9.85 -14.83
C GLY A 351 17.15 10.32 -16.28
N PRO A 352 18.09 11.12 -16.82
CA PRO A 352 18.07 11.55 -18.22
C PRO A 352 18.15 10.38 -19.21
N LEU A 353 18.98 9.37 -18.92
CA LEU A 353 19.08 8.16 -19.76
C LEU A 353 17.72 7.46 -19.87
N MET A 354 17.05 7.18 -18.76
CA MET A 354 15.72 6.57 -18.77
C MET A 354 14.71 7.43 -19.52
N CYS A 355 14.71 8.75 -19.32
CA CYS A 355 13.78 9.66 -19.96
C CYS A 355 13.96 9.70 -21.49
N ARG A 356 15.22 9.66 -21.99
CA ARG A 356 15.53 9.61 -23.43
C ARG A 356 14.85 8.46 -24.17
N TYR A 357 14.73 7.30 -23.53
CA TYR A 357 14.10 6.12 -24.12
C TYR A 357 12.60 6.07 -23.83
N LEU A 358 12.21 6.25 -22.57
CA LEU A 358 10.81 6.09 -22.15
C LEU A 358 9.90 7.18 -22.71
N CYS A 359 10.42 8.35 -23.11
CA CYS A 359 9.62 9.38 -23.77
C CYS A 359 9.17 9.02 -25.20
N GLN A 360 9.85 8.06 -25.84
CA GLN A 360 9.51 7.59 -27.19
C GLN A 360 8.26 6.69 -27.18
N MET A 361 7.93 6.12 -26.03
CA MET A 361 6.82 5.20 -25.86
C MET A 361 5.48 5.96 -25.84
N GLN A 362 4.54 5.54 -26.68
CA GLN A 362 3.20 6.13 -26.77
C GLN A 362 2.21 5.53 -25.76
N ILE A 363 2.69 5.22 -24.55
CA ILE A 363 1.91 4.66 -23.45
C ILE A 363 2.20 5.39 -22.15
N GLN A 364 1.35 5.24 -21.15
CA GLN A 364 1.57 5.80 -19.82
C GLN A 364 2.76 5.09 -19.15
N VAL A 365 3.79 5.86 -18.79
CA VAL A 365 5.00 5.37 -18.11
C VAL A 365 5.26 6.18 -16.85
N ALA A 366 5.45 5.51 -15.71
CA ALA A 366 5.79 6.14 -14.44
C ALA A 366 7.16 5.63 -13.95
N ILE A 367 8.11 6.55 -13.79
CA ILE A 367 9.42 6.27 -13.18
C ILE A 367 9.32 6.49 -11.66
N TYR A 368 9.52 5.44 -10.88
CA TYR A 368 9.52 5.49 -9.43
C TYR A 368 10.92 5.83 -8.91
N LEU A 369 11.01 6.92 -8.16
CA LEU A 369 12.26 7.44 -7.61
C LEU A 369 12.89 6.45 -6.60
N PRO A 370 14.23 6.49 -6.43
CA PRO A 370 14.91 5.68 -5.41
C PRO A 370 14.30 5.89 -4.03
N GLN A 371 14.13 4.80 -3.27
CA GLN A 371 13.60 4.88 -1.90
C GLN A 371 14.72 5.05 -0.86
N GLU A 372 15.93 4.61 -1.20
CA GLU A 372 17.10 4.62 -0.33
C GLU A 372 17.84 5.97 -0.33
N GLN A 373 17.57 6.84 -1.30
CA GLN A 373 18.22 8.14 -1.45
C GLN A 373 17.21 9.19 -1.89
N GLU A 374 17.20 10.32 -1.18
CA GLU A 374 16.42 11.48 -1.60
C GLU A 374 17.05 12.13 -2.83
N VAL A 375 16.25 12.31 -3.88
CA VAL A 375 16.68 12.98 -5.11
C VAL A 375 16.44 14.49 -4.98
N PRO A 376 17.48 15.33 -5.09
CA PRO A 376 17.34 16.78 -5.13
C PRO A 376 16.36 17.25 -6.21
N GLY A 377 15.58 18.29 -5.89
CA GLY A 377 14.53 18.80 -6.79
C GLY A 377 15.04 19.28 -8.15
N GLU A 378 16.29 19.76 -8.22
CA GLU A 378 16.95 20.18 -9.46
C GLU A 378 17.08 19.04 -10.49
N PHE A 379 17.31 17.81 -10.03
CA PHE A 379 17.41 16.61 -10.88
C PHE A 379 16.06 15.96 -11.21
N LEU A 380 14.95 16.60 -10.79
CA LEU A 380 13.58 16.20 -11.12
C LEU A 380 12.91 17.17 -12.09
N THR A 381 13.60 18.24 -12.49
CA THR A 381 13.09 19.22 -13.44
C THR A 381 12.98 18.60 -14.82
N LYS A 382 11.97 19.06 -15.58
CA LYS A 382 11.77 18.62 -16.96
C LYS A 382 13.01 18.94 -17.82
N ASP A 383 13.59 20.12 -17.63
CA ASP A 383 14.75 20.57 -18.40
C ASP A 383 15.97 19.67 -18.14
N PHE A 384 16.22 19.27 -16.89
CA PHE A 384 17.30 18.34 -16.58
C PHE A 384 17.03 16.94 -17.14
N LEU A 385 15.84 16.39 -16.92
CA LEU A 385 15.50 15.03 -17.33
C LEU A 385 15.39 14.85 -18.85
N LEU A 386 15.12 15.94 -19.59
CA LEU A 386 15.08 15.95 -21.05
C LEU A 386 16.29 16.62 -21.69
N ALA A 387 17.30 17.01 -20.90
CA ALA A 387 18.59 17.45 -21.43
C ALA A 387 19.28 16.25 -22.07
N SER A 388 19.13 16.10 -23.37
CA SER A 388 19.83 15.13 -24.21
C SER A 388 20.04 15.71 -25.59
#